data_AF-A0A4Y2R908-F1
#
_entry.id   AF-A0A4Y2R908-F1
#
_cell.length_a   1.000
_cell.length_b   1.000
_cell.length_c   1.000
_cell.angle_alpha   90.00
_cell.angle_beta   90.00
_cell.angle_gamma   90.00
#
_symmetry.space_group_name_H-M   'P 1'
#
loop_
_entity.id
_entity.type
_entity.pdbx_description
1 polymer ?
#
loop_
_entity_poly.entity_id
_entity_poly.type
_entity_poly.pdbx_seq_one_letter_code
_entity_poly.pdbx_strand_id
1 'polypeptide(L)'
;MDIVSQADDTDDLSKRWLDPRPKYVSWRRSALDLYHAEKSSGDGIVEAFAEVTDESSDQYISLSKSWQTRDTSDLKKFLIWLKQHSPFNRYEELIFLFSGIVADDRVNCDSAQELGENAAKGIVGKRFADVTLKRKVQVFTLAAMEKTKLIQIL
;
A
#
# COMPACT_ATOMS: atom_id res chain seq x y z
N MET A 1 -55.66 6.22 -14.48
CA MET A 1 -56.04 5.12 -13.56
C MET A 1 -55.71 3.86 -14.34
N ASP A 2 -54.67 3.07 -14.06
CA ASP A 2 -53.86 2.91 -12.85
C ASP A 2 -52.41 2.49 -13.19
N ILE A 3 -51.56 2.68 -12.18
CA ILE A 3 -50.14 2.34 -12.10
C ILE A 3 -50.01 0.86 -11.67
N VAL A 4 -49.13 0.07 -12.30
CA VAL A 4 -48.35 -0.97 -11.62
C VAL A 4 -46.95 -1.00 -12.23
N SER A 5 -45.97 -0.66 -11.39
CA SER A 5 -44.53 -0.76 -11.60
C SER A 5 -44.05 -2.19 -11.28
N GLN A 6 -43.16 -2.73 -12.10
CA GLN A 6 -42.31 -3.86 -11.70
C GLN A 6 -40.86 -3.47 -12.00
N ALA A 7 -40.02 -3.50 -10.97
CA ALA A 7 -38.62 -3.09 -10.97
C ALA A 7 -37.68 -4.30 -11.03
N ASP A 8 -36.41 -3.97 -11.29
CA ASP A 8 -35.16 -4.68 -10.96
C ASP A 8 -34.60 -5.74 -11.93
N ASP A 9 -33.67 -5.27 -12.78
CA ASP A 9 -32.61 -6.05 -13.43
C ASP A 9 -31.28 -5.25 -13.45
N THR A 10 -30.87 -4.71 -12.30
CA THR A 10 -29.62 -3.94 -12.15
C THR A 10 -28.61 -4.52 -11.18
N ASP A 11 -28.78 -5.77 -10.74
CA ASP A 11 -27.97 -6.35 -9.67
C ASP A 11 -26.83 -7.30 -10.12
N ASP A 12 -26.65 -7.48 -11.45
CA ASP A 12 -25.64 -8.42 -11.97
C ASP A 12 -24.34 -7.76 -12.47
N LEU A 13 -24.29 -6.42 -12.54
CA LEU A 13 -23.07 -5.67 -12.93
C LEU A 13 -22.27 -5.14 -11.73
N SER A 14 -22.81 -5.19 -10.52
CA SER A 14 -22.14 -4.72 -9.29
C SER A 14 -21.07 -5.69 -8.77
N LYS A 15 -21.13 -6.97 -9.15
CA LYS A 15 -20.27 -8.04 -8.60
C LYS A 15 -18.89 -8.15 -9.28
N ARG A 16 -18.64 -7.40 -10.34
CA ARG A 16 -17.38 -7.46 -11.11
C ARG A 16 -16.27 -6.54 -10.58
N TRP A 17 -16.56 -5.70 -9.59
CA TRP A 17 -15.62 -4.71 -9.03
C TRP A 17 -15.05 -5.07 -7.65
N LEU A 18 -15.37 -6.25 -7.11
CA LEU A 18 -14.82 -6.75 -5.84
C LEU A 18 -13.53 -7.57 -6.08
N ASP A 19 -12.53 -7.02 -6.79
CA ASP A 19 -11.16 -7.56 -6.79
C ASP A 19 -10.30 -6.65 -5.89
N PRO A 20 -10.09 -7.00 -4.61
CA PRO A 20 -9.34 -6.18 -3.65
C PRO A 20 -7.84 -6.46 -3.77
N ARG A 21 -7.26 -6.38 -4.98
CA ARG A 21 -5.80 -6.45 -5.13
C ARG A 21 -5.21 -5.03 -5.09
N PRO A 22 -4.48 -4.64 -4.04
CA PRO A 22 -3.81 -3.35 -4.02
C PRO A 22 -2.65 -3.38 -5.03
N LYS A 23 -2.76 -2.57 -6.08
CA LYS A 23 -1.77 -2.53 -7.17
C LYS A 23 -0.48 -1.77 -6.83
N TYR A 24 -0.38 -1.10 -5.68
CA TYR A 24 0.84 -0.41 -5.28
C TYR A 24 0.92 -0.33 -3.75
N VAL A 25 1.88 -1.04 -3.14
CA VAL A 25 2.23 -0.91 -1.72
C VAL A 25 3.44 0.01 -1.62
N SER A 26 3.27 1.15 -0.95
CA SER A 26 4.33 2.10 -0.62
C SER A 26 5.06 1.62 0.64
N TRP A 27 6.34 1.27 0.50
CA TRP A 27 7.13 0.59 1.53
C TRP A 27 7.56 1.48 2.72
N ARG A 28 7.33 2.80 2.69
CA ARG A 28 7.77 3.69 3.79
C ARG A 28 6.88 3.65 5.04
N ARG A 29 5.60 3.26 4.93
CA ARG A 29 4.73 3.02 6.09
C ARG A 29 5.10 1.74 6.86
N SER A 30 5.74 0.78 6.18
CA SER A 30 5.98 -0.58 6.69
C SER A 30 6.79 -0.64 7.99
N ALA A 31 7.88 0.13 8.15
CA ALA A 31 8.74 -0.02 9.32
C ALA A 31 8.17 0.61 10.61
N LEU A 32 7.47 1.74 10.48
CA LEU A 32 6.91 2.47 11.63
C LEU A 32 5.60 1.83 12.10
N ASP A 33 4.77 1.35 11.17
CA ASP A 33 3.55 0.62 11.50
C ASP A 33 3.85 -0.75 12.12
N LEU A 34 4.94 -1.42 11.71
CA LEU A 34 5.45 -2.63 12.38
C LEU A 34 5.91 -2.37 13.82
N TYR A 35 6.48 -1.19 14.11
CA TYR A 35 6.92 -0.81 15.47
C TYR A 35 5.73 -0.50 16.40
N HIS A 36 4.66 0.10 15.86
CA HIS A 36 3.42 0.33 16.62
C HIS A 36 2.56 -0.92 16.76
N ALA A 37 2.59 -1.84 15.78
CA ALA A 37 1.90 -3.14 15.84
C ALA A 37 2.51 -4.11 16.87
N GLU A 38 3.78 -3.92 17.27
CA GLU A 38 4.44 -4.73 18.31
C GLU A 38 3.77 -4.60 19.70
N LYS A 39 2.92 -3.58 19.89
CA LYS A 39 2.11 -3.39 21.12
C LYS A 39 0.71 -4.03 21.08
N SER A 40 0.24 -4.51 19.94
CA SER A 40 -1.02 -5.25 19.84
C SER A 40 -0.72 -6.74 19.84
N SER A 41 -1.38 -7.46 20.73
CA SER A 41 -1.21 -8.89 20.95
C SER A 41 -1.50 -9.71 19.69
N GLY A 42 -0.47 -10.00 18.89
CA GLY A 42 -0.31 -11.21 18.07
C GLY A 42 -1.26 -11.45 16.89
N ASP A 43 -2.57 -11.34 17.08
CA ASP A 43 -3.59 -11.50 16.06
C ASP A 43 -3.74 -10.18 15.30
N GLY A 44 -3.57 -10.20 13.97
CA GLY A 44 -3.92 -9.05 13.15
C GLY A 44 -2.77 -8.32 12.45
N ILE A 45 -1.53 -8.82 12.46
CA ILE A 45 -0.40 -8.11 11.81
C ILE A 45 -0.58 -8.09 10.28
N VAL A 46 -1.01 -9.22 9.69
CA VAL A 46 -1.21 -9.34 8.24
C VAL A 46 -2.48 -8.61 7.82
N GLU A 47 -3.51 -8.72 8.64
CA GLU A 47 -4.82 -8.08 8.54
C GLU A 47 -4.68 -6.56 8.60
N ALA A 48 -3.91 -6.04 9.57
CA ALA A 48 -3.60 -4.61 9.68
C ALA A 48 -2.74 -4.12 8.51
N PHE A 49 -1.79 -4.92 8.04
CA PHE A 49 -1.00 -4.59 6.85
C PHE A 49 -1.86 -4.53 5.58
N ALA A 50 -2.83 -5.44 5.45
CA ALA A 50 -3.74 -5.51 4.30
C ALA A 50 -4.95 -4.58 4.42
N GLU A 51 -5.17 -3.95 5.57
CA GLU A 51 -6.40 -3.23 5.94
C GLU A 51 -7.66 -4.10 5.79
N VAL A 52 -7.54 -5.41 6.02
CA VAL A 52 -8.65 -6.38 5.93
C VAL A 52 -8.83 -7.05 7.29
N THR A 53 -10.07 -7.15 7.76
CA THR A 53 -10.41 -7.95 8.95
C THR A 53 -10.91 -9.31 8.51
N ASP A 54 -10.20 -10.37 8.90
CA ASP A 54 -10.64 -11.74 8.66
C ASP A 54 -11.21 -12.34 9.96
N GLU A 55 -12.35 -13.01 9.86
CA GLU A 55 -12.98 -13.66 11.01
C GLU A 55 -12.54 -15.11 11.10
N SER A 56 -12.09 -15.53 12.28
CA SER A 56 -11.69 -16.94 12.49
C SER A 56 -12.91 -17.85 12.30
N SER A 57 -12.79 -18.87 11.45
CA SER A 57 -13.86 -19.83 11.17
C SER A 57 -13.35 -21.26 11.26
N ASP A 58 -14.00 -22.08 12.08
CA ASP A 58 -13.70 -23.51 12.17
C ASP A 58 -14.31 -24.31 11.00
N GLN A 59 -15.20 -23.70 10.21
CA GLN A 59 -15.73 -24.31 8.99
C GLN A 59 -14.68 -24.41 7.88
N TYR A 60 -13.67 -23.53 7.92
CA TYR A 60 -12.58 -23.54 6.96
C TYR A 60 -11.26 -23.60 7.72
N ILE A 61 -10.58 -24.74 7.63
CA ILE A 61 -9.41 -25.08 8.45
C ILE A 61 -8.32 -23.98 8.40
N SER A 62 -8.12 -23.33 7.25
CA SER A 62 -7.10 -22.29 7.14
C SER A 62 -7.46 -20.97 7.83
N LEU A 63 -8.74 -20.76 8.20
CA LEU A 63 -9.20 -19.66 9.04
C LEU A 63 -9.39 -20.08 10.50
N SER A 64 -9.02 -21.32 10.85
CA SER A 64 -9.06 -21.73 12.25
C SER A 64 -7.98 -21.01 13.04
N LYS A 65 -8.26 -20.76 14.33
CA LYS A 65 -7.33 -20.09 15.25
C LYS A 65 -5.96 -20.77 15.32
N SER A 66 -5.94 -22.09 15.20
CA SER A 66 -4.70 -22.87 15.21
C SER A 66 -3.78 -22.56 14.03
N TRP A 67 -4.35 -22.39 12.84
CA TRP A 67 -3.61 -22.04 11.63
C TRP A 67 -3.16 -20.58 11.66
N GLN A 68 -4.04 -19.65 12.02
CA GLN A 68 -3.70 -18.24 12.20
C GLN A 68 -2.55 -18.04 13.20
N THR A 69 -2.57 -18.77 14.32
CA THR A 69 -1.49 -18.74 15.33
C THR A 69 -0.17 -19.23 14.76
N ARG A 70 -0.19 -20.31 13.98
CA ARG A 70 1.02 -20.86 13.36
C ARG A 70 1.57 -19.94 12.29
N ASP A 71 0.72 -19.43 11.40
CA ASP A 71 1.10 -18.52 10.33
C ASP A 71 1.71 -17.24 10.89
N THR A 72 1.13 -16.70 11.96
CA THR A 72 1.70 -15.57 12.70
C THR A 72 3.07 -15.89 13.29
N SER A 73 3.24 -17.08 13.88
CA SER A 73 4.53 -17.52 14.45
C SER A 73 5.60 -17.65 13.36
N ASP A 74 5.25 -18.25 12.23
CA ASP A 74 6.16 -18.48 11.12
C ASP A 74 6.50 -17.17 10.39
N LEU A 75 5.53 -16.27 10.24
CA LEU A 75 5.77 -14.91 9.75
C LEU A 75 6.78 -14.18 10.64
N LYS A 76 6.64 -14.25 11.97
CA LYS A 76 7.60 -13.62 12.89
C LYS A 76 9.02 -14.18 12.69
N LYS A 77 9.17 -15.49 12.56
CA LYS A 77 10.48 -16.12 12.28
C LYS A 77 11.04 -15.65 10.94
N PHE A 78 10.20 -15.60 9.91
CA PHE A 78 10.59 -15.13 8.58
C PHE A 78 11.06 -13.67 8.61
N LEU A 79 10.33 -12.79 9.30
CA LEU A 79 10.70 -11.38 9.46
C LEU A 79 12.02 -11.21 10.23
N ILE A 80 12.26 -12.02 11.27
CA ILE A 80 13.54 -12.02 12.00
C ILE A 80 14.68 -12.44 11.06
N TRP A 81 14.48 -13.51 10.29
CA TRP A 81 15.46 -14.00 9.34
C TRP A 81 15.75 -12.95 8.25
N LEU A 82 14.73 -12.32 7.68
CA LEU A 82 14.87 -11.29 6.64
C LEU A 82 15.61 -10.06 7.16
N LYS A 83 15.40 -9.66 8.42
CA LYS A 83 16.15 -8.56 9.06
C LYS A 83 17.65 -8.85 9.16
N GLN A 84 18.02 -10.11 9.40
CA GLN A 84 19.41 -10.54 9.49
C GLN A 84 20.04 -10.79 8.11
N HIS A 85 19.23 -11.23 7.15
CA HIS A 85 19.62 -11.61 5.81
C HIS A 85 18.88 -10.76 4.77
N SER A 86 19.07 -9.43 4.83
CA SER A 86 18.46 -8.53 3.85
C SER A 86 18.92 -8.91 2.45
N PRO A 87 18.00 -9.28 1.52
CA PRO A 87 18.37 -9.62 0.15
C PRO A 87 18.77 -8.38 -0.65
N PHE A 88 18.52 -7.18 -0.11
CA PHE A 88 18.88 -5.91 -0.73
C PHE A 88 20.09 -5.31 -0.02
N ASN A 89 21.10 -4.93 -0.82
CA ASN A 89 22.16 -4.06 -0.36
C ASN A 89 21.58 -2.70 0.04
N ARG A 90 22.22 -2.02 1.00
CA ARG A 90 21.84 -0.65 1.36
C ARG A 90 22.33 0.29 0.26
N TYR A 91 21.41 0.87 -0.48
CA TYR A 91 21.68 1.94 -1.44
C TYR A 91 21.08 3.24 -0.91
N GLU A 92 21.77 4.36 -1.16
CA GLU A 92 21.26 5.69 -0.82
C GLU A 92 20.28 6.19 -1.88
N GLU A 93 20.42 5.70 -3.11
CA GLU A 93 19.57 6.07 -4.23
C GLU A 93 18.26 5.27 -4.30
N LEU A 94 17.22 5.90 -4.83
CA LEU A 94 15.95 5.22 -5.11
C LEU A 94 16.12 4.32 -6.34
N ILE A 95 15.85 3.02 -6.21
CA ILE A 95 16.07 2.03 -7.27
C ILE A 95 14.79 1.29 -7.59
N PHE A 96 14.51 1.11 -8.89
CA PHE A 96 13.45 0.25 -9.36
C PHE A 96 13.88 -1.21 -9.35
N LEU A 97 13.34 -1.98 -8.39
CA LEU A 97 13.79 -3.35 -8.11
C LEU A 97 13.67 -4.32 -9.30
N PHE A 98 12.70 -4.10 -10.20
CA PHE A 98 12.50 -5.00 -11.33
C PHE A 98 13.60 -4.89 -12.40
N SER A 99 14.10 -3.68 -12.65
CA SER A 99 15.05 -3.45 -13.75
C SER A 99 16.42 -2.92 -13.32
N GLY A 100 16.61 -2.55 -12.05
CA GLY A 100 17.86 -1.94 -11.61
C GLY A 100 18.02 -0.48 -11.99
N ILE A 101 16.96 0.18 -12.45
CA ILE A 101 17.03 1.61 -12.79
C ILE A 101 17.17 2.43 -11.51
N VAL A 102 18.24 3.21 -11.44
CA VAL A 102 18.47 4.21 -10.39
C VAL A 102 17.74 5.49 -10.79
N ALA A 103 16.89 6.00 -9.90
CA ALA A 103 16.16 7.23 -10.08
C ALA A 103 17.11 8.45 -10.12
N ASP A 104 16.72 9.48 -10.89
CA ASP A 104 17.41 10.77 -10.84
C ASP A 104 16.88 11.64 -9.68
N ASP A 105 17.56 12.75 -9.42
CA ASP A 105 17.23 13.69 -8.33
C ASP A 105 15.85 14.36 -8.47
N ARG A 106 15.19 14.23 -9.63
CA ARG A 106 13.88 14.85 -9.88
C ARG A 106 12.76 13.92 -9.44
N VAL A 107 12.98 12.61 -9.44
CA VAL A 107 12.01 11.61 -9.00
C VAL A 107 11.82 11.72 -7.49
N ASN A 108 10.57 11.86 -7.07
CA ASN A 108 10.20 12.05 -5.65
C ASN A 108 8.97 11.22 -5.27
N CYS A 109 8.68 10.15 -6.03
CA CYS A 109 7.49 9.33 -5.83
C CYS A 109 7.48 8.57 -4.50
N ASP A 110 8.63 8.36 -3.87
CA ASP A 110 8.75 7.78 -2.54
C ASP A 110 8.23 8.71 -1.42
N SER A 111 8.18 10.02 -1.69
CA SER A 111 7.61 11.06 -0.80
C SER A 111 6.22 11.52 -1.24
N ALA A 112 5.54 10.78 -2.12
CA ALA A 112 4.24 11.17 -2.68
C ALA A 112 3.17 11.43 -1.60
N GLN A 113 3.14 10.62 -0.55
CA GLN A 113 2.21 10.80 0.56
C GLN A 113 2.44 12.13 1.28
N GLU A 114 3.68 12.40 1.68
CA GLU A 114 4.04 13.64 2.40
C GLU A 114 3.73 14.88 1.55
N LEU A 115 4.07 14.83 0.26
CA LEU A 115 3.76 15.91 -0.70
C LEU A 115 2.25 16.12 -0.83
N GLY A 116 1.48 15.03 -0.92
CA GLY A 116 0.02 15.06 -1.00
C GLY A 116 -0.63 15.63 0.28
N GLU A 117 -0.18 15.20 1.45
CA GLU A 117 -0.66 15.70 2.74
C GLU A 117 -0.35 17.19 2.92
N ASN A 118 0.86 17.62 2.55
CA ASN A 118 1.23 19.04 2.58
C ASN A 118 0.41 19.88 1.60
N ALA A 119 0.12 19.35 0.41
CA ALA A 119 -0.77 19.99 -0.54
C ALA A 119 -2.21 20.10 0.01
N ALA A 120 -2.73 19.02 0.60
CA ALA A 120 -4.06 18.97 1.20
C ALA A 120 -4.21 19.97 2.35
N LYS A 121 -3.25 20.03 3.27
CA LYS A 121 -3.20 21.03 4.36
C LYS A 121 -3.27 22.46 3.81
N GLY A 122 -2.62 22.72 2.67
CA GLY A 122 -2.65 24.02 2.00
C GLY A 122 -3.98 24.39 1.35
N ILE A 123 -4.93 23.45 1.23
CA ILE A 123 -6.28 23.65 0.67
C ILE A 123 -7.30 23.91 1.78
N VAL A 124 -7.10 23.31 2.96
CA VAL A 124 -8.04 23.44 4.10
C VAL A 124 -8.29 24.92 4.41
N GLY A 125 -9.57 25.29 4.51
CA GLY A 125 -10.00 26.65 4.85
C GLY A 125 -9.96 27.66 3.69
N LYS A 126 -9.53 27.27 2.48
CA LYS A 126 -9.59 28.12 1.29
C LYS A 126 -10.87 27.92 0.50
N ARG A 127 -11.32 28.97 -0.17
CA ARG A 127 -12.38 28.85 -1.19
C ARG A 127 -11.79 28.20 -2.43
N PHE A 128 -12.64 27.49 -3.19
CA PHE A 128 -12.22 26.78 -4.39
C PHE A 128 -11.46 27.68 -5.40
N ALA A 129 -11.91 28.92 -5.61
CA ALA A 129 -11.25 29.87 -6.49
C ALA A 129 -9.83 30.29 -6.03
N ASP A 130 -9.54 30.16 -4.74
CA ASP A 130 -8.26 30.54 -4.12
C ASP A 130 -7.29 29.34 -4.01
N VAL A 131 -7.72 28.14 -4.41
CA VAL A 131 -6.88 26.94 -4.45
C VAL A 131 -5.99 26.98 -5.69
N THR A 132 -4.68 26.93 -5.48
CA THR A 132 -3.70 26.86 -6.57
C THR A 132 -2.75 25.69 -6.35
N LEU A 133 -2.76 24.73 -7.29
CA LEU A 133 -1.83 23.62 -7.30
C LEU A 133 -0.59 24.01 -8.11
N LYS A 134 0.56 24.08 -7.44
CA LYS A 134 1.82 24.44 -8.08
C LYS A 134 2.48 23.19 -8.65
N ARG A 135 3.01 23.27 -9.88
CA ARG A 135 3.80 22.18 -10.50
C ARG A 135 4.97 21.70 -9.64
N LYS A 136 5.53 22.58 -8.81
CA LYS A 136 6.61 22.20 -7.86
C LYS A 136 6.18 21.19 -6.78
N VAL A 137 4.88 21.06 -6.54
CA VAL A 137 4.31 20.12 -5.55
C VAL A 137 3.88 18.82 -6.24
N GLN A 138 4.10 18.70 -7.55
CA GLN A 138 3.79 17.50 -8.30
C GLN A 138 4.77 16.37 -7.95
N VAL A 139 4.22 15.16 -7.96
CA VAL A 139 5.01 13.93 -7.86
C VAL A 139 5.55 13.56 -9.24
N PHE A 140 6.86 13.32 -9.31
CA PHE A 140 7.56 12.81 -10.47
C PHE A 140 7.89 11.33 -10.25
N THR A 141 7.45 10.52 -11.20
CA THR A 141 7.74 9.08 -11.22
C THR A 141 8.95 8.80 -12.11
N LEU A 142 9.47 7.58 -12.04
CA LEU A 142 10.55 7.12 -12.91
C LEU A 142 10.24 7.29 -14.42
N ALA A 143 8.96 7.30 -14.81
CA ALA A 143 8.55 7.52 -16.19
C ALA A 143 8.86 8.94 -16.70
N ALA A 144 9.10 9.90 -15.80
CA ALA A 144 9.49 11.27 -16.15
C ALA A 144 11.00 11.41 -16.42
N MET A 145 11.78 10.35 -16.23
CA MET A 145 13.22 10.37 -16.44
C MET A 145 13.57 10.31 -17.93
N GLU A 146 14.51 11.16 -18.34
CA GLU A 146 15.05 11.16 -19.71
C GLU A 146 16.30 10.28 -19.84
N LYS A 147 17.02 10.06 -18.73
CA LYS A 147 18.27 9.29 -18.68
C LYS A 147 18.17 8.23 -17.60
N THR A 148 18.63 7.03 -17.91
CA THR A 148 18.57 5.89 -16.99
C THR A 148 19.97 5.39 -16.67
N LYS A 149 20.28 5.27 -15.37
CA LYS A 149 21.44 4.54 -14.86
C LYS A 149 20.96 3.18 -14.39
N LEU A 150 21.67 2.11 -14.75
CA LEU A 150 21.35 0.75 -14.34
C LEU A 150 22.38 0.25 -13.33
N ILE A 151 21.93 -0.50 -12.34
CA ILE A 151 22.77 -1.25 -11.42
C ILE A 151 22.27 -2.68 -11.28
N GLN A 152 23.16 -3.59 -10.94
CA GLN A 152 22.81 -4.95 -10.59
C GLN A 152 22.33 -4.98 -9.12
N ILE A 153 21.10 -5.45 -8.89
CA ILE A 153 20.47 -5.45 -7.56
C ILE A 153 20.76 -6.75 -6.78
N LEU A 154 21.46 -7.73 -7.37
CA LEU A 154 21.80 -9.01 -6.75
C LEU A 154 23.21 -9.47 -7.15
#